data_AF-A0A535MWH9-F1
#
_entry.id   AF-A0A535MWH9-F1
#
_cell.length_a   1.000
_cell.length_b   1.000
_cell.length_c   1.000
_cell.angle_alpha   90.00
_cell.angle_beta   90.00
_cell.angle_gamma   90.00
#
_symmetry.space_group_name_H-M   'P 1'
#
loop_
_entity.id
_entity.type
_entity.pdbx_description
1 polymer ?
#
loop_
_entity_poly.entity_id
_entity_poly.type
_entity_poly.pdbx_seq_one_letter_code
_entity_poly.pdbx_strand_id
1 'polypeptide(L)'
;ARALAQRIADLMPRADEDANILDRRFHTYLFTWREKHVLEAAARRLKKLMAGGGDPFEAFNAVQDHLLLAARAHVERVVLEHFMAAIQRCDDEEIRALLDRVCDLHVLGQLEADRAWFEEHGLLSATRAKSVIANVNRLCGELRPQAGDLVDGFGIPEPLLPPITRREVLVTPG
;
A
#
# COMPACT_ATOMS: atom_id res chain seq x y z
N ALA A 1 -18.44 -15.98 -5.74
CA ALA A 1 -17.39 -15.10 -5.16
C ALA A 1 -16.34 -15.86 -4.32
N ARG A 2 -16.73 -16.69 -3.33
CA ARG A 2 -15.81 -17.54 -2.53
C ARG A 2 -14.93 -18.45 -3.39
N ALA A 3 -15.50 -19.08 -4.41
CA ALA A 3 -14.78 -20.00 -5.30
C ALA A 3 -13.69 -19.32 -6.16
N LEU A 4 -13.82 -18.02 -6.48
CA LEU A 4 -12.79 -17.31 -7.27
C LEU A 4 -11.65 -16.83 -6.38
N ALA A 5 -11.96 -16.33 -5.18
CA ALA A 5 -10.94 -15.98 -4.18
C ALA A 5 -10.18 -17.23 -3.69
N GLN A 6 -10.89 -18.35 -3.52
CA GLN A 6 -10.27 -19.64 -3.19
C GLN A 6 -9.43 -20.16 -4.35
N ARG A 7 -9.90 -20.09 -5.60
CA ARG A 7 -9.09 -20.45 -6.78
C ARG A 7 -7.86 -19.57 -6.95
N ILE A 8 -7.94 -18.28 -6.66
CA ILE A 8 -6.77 -17.38 -6.69
C ILE A 8 -5.81 -17.73 -5.54
N ALA A 9 -6.31 -17.98 -4.34
CA ALA A 9 -5.50 -18.43 -3.21
C ALA A 9 -4.85 -19.82 -3.44
N ASP A 10 -5.53 -20.73 -4.14
CA ASP A 10 -5.05 -22.07 -4.50
C ASP A 10 -4.05 -22.04 -5.69
N LEU A 11 -4.10 -20.99 -6.52
CA LEU A 11 -3.16 -20.74 -7.62
C LEU A 11 -1.91 -19.96 -7.17
N MET A 12 -1.97 -19.32 -6.00
CA MET A 12 -0.79 -18.73 -5.38
C MET A 12 0.00 -19.83 -4.68
N PRO A 13 1.35 -19.77 -4.68
CA PRO A 13 2.13 -20.67 -3.86
C PRO A 13 1.59 -20.56 -2.44
N ARG A 14 1.04 -21.66 -1.89
CA ARG A 14 0.78 -21.80 -0.46
C ARG A 14 1.96 -21.17 0.25
N ALA A 15 1.71 -20.20 1.11
CA ALA A 15 2.70 -19.40 1.81
C ALA A 15 3.95 -20.21 2.14
N ASP A 16 4.88 -20.27 1.20
CA ASP A 16 6.20 -20.78 1.44
C ASP A 16 6.85 -19.72 2.31
N GLU A 17 7.55 -20.10 3.38
CA GLU A 17 8.24 -19.10 4.20
C GLU A 17 9.20 -18.24 3.34
N ASP A 18 9.54 -18.75 2.14
CA ASP A 18 10.42 -18.18 1.12
C ASP A 18 9.74 -17.34 0.02
N ALA A 19 8.41 -17.17 -0.01
CA ALA A 19 7.80 -16.30 -1.03
C ALA A 19 8.25 -14.84 -0.82
N ASN A 20 8.94 -14.28 -1.82
CA ASN A 20 9.56 -12.96 -1.76
C ASN A 20 8.52 -11.88 -1.36
N ILE A 21 8.74 -11.21 -0.22
CA ILE A 21 7.85 -10.13 0.28
C ILE A 21 7.79 -8.93 -0.68
N LEU A 22 8.68 -8.86 -1.68
CA LEU A 22 8.71 -7.87 -2.75
C LEU A 22 7.98 -8.33 -4.02
N ASP A 23 7.36 -9.52 -4.03
CA ASP A 23 6.60 -9.97 -5.20
C ASP A 23 5.36 -9.10 -5.42
N ARG A 24 5.34 -8.38 -6.55
CA ARG A 24 4.24 -7.50 -6.92
C ARG A 24 2.90 -8.22 -7.08
N ARG A 25 2.91 -9.50 -7.49
CA ARG A 25 1.67 -10.30 -7.58
C ARG A 25 1.09 -10.53 -6.20
N PHE A 26 1.95 -10.81 -5.22
CA PHE A 26 1.55 -10.95 -3.82
C PHE A 26 1.02 -9.63 -3.26
N HIS A 27 1.66 -8.49 -3.54
CA HIS A 27 1.14 -7.18 -3.15
C HIS A 27 -0.26 -6.89 -3.71
N THR A 28 -0.43 -7.11 -5.02
CA THR A 28 -1.72 -6.90 -5.69
C THR A 28 -2.82 -7.77 -5.07
N TYR A 29 -2.48 -9.03 -4.76
CA TYR A 29 -3.39 -9.93 -4.05
C TYR A 29 -3.78 -9.39 -2.68
N LEU A 30 -2.82 -8.97 -1.85
CA LEU A 30 -3.08 -8.48 -0.49
C LEU A 30 -4.02 -7.27 -0.49
N PHE A 31 -3.79 -6.31 -1.37
CA PHE A 31 -4.57 -5.07 -1.44
C PHE A 31 -5.97 -5.32 -2.01
N THR A 32 -6.08 -6.16 -3.05
CA THR A 32 -7.38 -6.58 -3.62
C THR A 32 -8.21 -7.37 -2.61
N TRP A 33 -7.57 -8.26 -1.85
CA TRP A 33 -8.24 -9.01 -0.81
C TRP A 33 -8.73 -8.08 0.30
N ARG A 34 -7.89 -7.15 0.76
CA ARG A 34 -8.23 -6.18 1.81
C ARG A 34 -9.43 -5.32 1.43
N GLU A 35 -9.39 -4.68 0.28
CA GLU A 35 -10.51 -3.86 -0.22
C GLU A 35 -11.81 -4.67 -0.23
N LYS A 36 -11.80 -5.84 -0.86
CA LYS A 36 -12.98 -6.69 -0.95
C LYS A 36 -13.49 -7.11 0.42
N HIS A 37 -12.60 -7.53 1.31
CA HIS A 37 -12.98 -8.00 2.64
C HIS A 37 -13.66 -6.90 3.45
N VAL A 38 -13.06 -5.71 3.50
CA VAL A 38 -13.58 -4.58 4.26
C VAL A 38 -14.90 -4.07 3.66
N LEU A 39 -14.99 -3.98 2.33
CA LEU A 39 -16.22 -3.57 1.65
C LEU A 39 -17.37 -4.55 1.93
N GLU A 40 -17.13 -5.85 1.82
CA GLU A 40 -18.14 -6.85 2.12
C GLU A 40 -18.54 -6.83 3.61
N ALA A 41 -17.60 -6.57 4.52
CA ALA A 41 -17.89 -6.43 5.94
C ALA A 41 -18.77 -5.20 6.24
N ALA A 42 -18.46 -4.04 5.64
CA ALA A 42 -19.25 -2.83 5.76
C ALA A 42 -20.68 -3.04 5.22
N ALA A 43 -20.81 -3.62 4.04
CA ALA A 43 -22.10 -3.91 3.41
C ALA A 43 -22.97 -4.87 4.25
N ARG A 44 -22.37 -5.93 4.82
CA ARG A 44 -23.08 -6.85 5.73
C ARG A 44 -23.59 -6.14 6.98
N ARG A 45 -22.77 -5.27 7.59
CA ARG A 45 -23.15 -4.50 8.78
C ARG A 45 -24.29 -3.53 8.48
N LEU A 46 -24.19 -2.78 7.39
CA LEU A 46 -25.22 -1.84 6.96
C LEU A 46 -26.54 -2.58 6.70
N LYS A 47 -26.51 -3.68 5.94
CA LYS A 47 -27.70 -4.51 5.67
C LYS A 47 -28.37 -5.01 6.96
N LYS A 48 -27.58 -5.41 7.96
CA LYS A 48 -28.11 -5.88 9.26
C LYS A 48 -28.86 -4.77 10.01
N LEU A 49 -28.33 -3.55 10.02
CA LEU A 49 -28.95 -2.40 10.68
C LEU A 49 -30.24 -1.96 9.97
N MET A 50 -30.24 -2.01 8.63
CA MET A 50 -31.41 -1.64 7.83
C MET A 50 -32.54 -2.68 7.87
N ALA A 51 -32.25 -3.95 8.15
CA ALA A 51 -33.23 -5.05 8.10
C ALA A 51 -34.40 -4.90 9.10
N GLY A 52 -34.26 -4.08 10.13
CA GLY A 52 -35.30 -3.81 11.14
C GLY A 52 -36.11 -2.53 10.91
N GLY A 53 -36.00 -1.89 9.74
CA GLY A 53 -36.57 -0.55 9.52
C GLY A 53 -35.78 0.55 10.23
N GLY A 54 -34.50 0.31 10.49
CA GLY A 54 -33.60 1.30 11.10
C GLY A 54 -33.46 2.55 10.24
N ASP A 55 -33.20 3.68 10.90
CA ASP A 55 -32.94 4.94 10.22
C ASP A 55 -31.65 4.85 9.37
N PRO A 56 -31.69 5.19 8.07
CA PRO A 56 -30.52 5.10 7.19
C PRO A 56 -29.32 5.93 7.66
N PHE A 57 -29.55 7.09 8.27
CA PHE A 57 -28.48 7.98 8.71
C PHE A 57 -27.79 7.42 9.95
N GLU A 58 -28.56 6.95 10.94
CA GLU A 58 -28.04 6.25 12.11
C GLU A 58 -27.29 4.97 11.72
N ALA A 59 -27.84 4.19 10.79
CA ALA A 59 -27.19 2.98 10.28
C ALA A 59 -25.87 3.28 9.57
N PHE A 60 -25.82 4.37 8.79
CA PHE A 60 -24.60 4.83 8.13
C PHE A 60 -23.54 5.26 9.15
N ASN A 61 -23.92 6.09 10.13
CA ASN A 61 -23.00 6.57 11.16
C ASN A 61 -22.44 5.43 12.00
N ALA A 62 -23.26 4.44 12.35
CA ALA A 62 -22.81 3.25 13.10
C ALA A 62 -21.81 2.37 12.32
N VAL A 63 -21.70 2.51 11.00
CA VAL A 63 -20.79 1.74 10.14
C VAL A 63 -19.69 2.63 9.54
N GLN A 64 -19.63 3.92 9.90
CA GLN A 64 -18.76 4.92 9.28
C GLN A 64 -17.28 4.50 9.26
N ASP A 65 -16.74 3.98 10.37
CA ASP A 65 -15.35 3.52 10.44
C ASP A 65 -15.03 2.44 9.39
N HIS A 66 -15.97 1.52 9.14
CA HIS A 66 -15.79 0.47 8.15
C HIS A 66 -15.91 1.01 6.73
N LEU A 67 -16.76 2.01 6.51
CA LEU A 67 -16.90 2.68 5.22
C LEU A 67 -15.64 3.48 4.89
N LEU A 68 -15.07 4.20 5.85
CA LEU A 68 -13.80 4.92 5.70
C LEU A 68 -12.64 3.96 5.44
N LEU A 69 -12.58 2.84 6.16
CA LEU A 69 -11.57 1.80 5.91
C LEU A 69 -11.73 1.18 4.51
N ALA A 70 -12.97 0.92 4.06
CA ALA A 70 -13.24 0.40 2.72
C ALA A 70 -12.79 1.39 1.64
N ALA A 71 -13.10 2.68 1.81
CA ALA A 71 -12.69 3.73 0.89
C ALA A 71 -11.16 3.87 0.84
N ARG A 72 -10.48 3.83 1.99
CA ARG A 72 -9.01 3.86 2.05
C ARG A 72 -8.40 2.64 1.36
N ALA A 73 -8.87 1.43 1.66
CA ALA A 73 -8.37 0.20 1.03
C ALA A 73 -8.59 0.21 -0.49
N HIS A 74 -9.70 0.77 -0.96
CA HIS A 74 -9.95 0.98 -2.39
C HIS A 74 -8.90 1.90 -3.02
N VAL A 75 -8.68 3.08 -2.43
CA VAL A 75 -7.70 4.05 -2.93
C VAL A 75 -6.30 3.46 -2.93
N GLU A 76 -5.91 2.76 -1.87
CA GLU A 76 -4.60 2.09 -1.78
C GLU A 76 -4.38 1.08 -2.92
N ARG A 77 -5.37 0.23 -3.22
CA ARG A 77 -5.28 -0.69 -4.37
C ARG A 77 -5.17 0.07 -5.68
N VAL A 78 -6.02 1.08 -5.90
CA VAL A 78 -6.04 1.87 -7.14
C VAL A 78 -4.72 2.59 -7.35
N VAL A 79 -4.14 3.18 -6.29
CA VAL A 79 -2.82 3.82 -6.32
C VAL A 79 -1.75 2.82 -6.73
N LEU A 80 -1.72 1.62 -6.12
CA LEU A 80 -0.76 0.58 -6.48
C LEU A 80 -0.86 0.18 -7.95
N GLU A 81 -2.08 -0.05 -8.46
CA GLU A 81 -2.31 -0.40 -9.86
C GLU A 81 -1.82 0.70 -10.81
N HIS A 82 -2.12 1.97 -10.51
CA HIS A 82 -1.69 3.09 -11.34
C HIS A 82 -0.19 3.33 -11.25
N PHE A 83 0.42 3.11 -10.08
CA PHE A 83 1.86 3.19 -9.88
C PHE A 83 2.55 2.13 -10.75
N MET A 84 2.14 0.86 -10.67
CA MET A 84 2.67 -0.21 -11.52
C MET A 84 2.51 0.10 -13.01
N ALA A 85 1.33 0.58 -13.42
CA ALA A 85 1.09 0.96 -14.81
C ALA A 85 1.96 2.14 -15.26
N ALA A 86 2.27 3.09 -14.37
CA ALA A 86 3.16 4.21 -14.66
C ALA A 86 4.62 3.74 -14.85
N ILE A 87 5.10 2.85 -13.99
CA ILE A 87 6.44 2.24 -14.12
C ILE A 87 6.57 1.49 -15.45
N GLN A 88 5.55 0.74 -15.86
CA GLN A 88 5.54 0.01 -17.13
C GLN A 88 5.63 0.93 -18.36
N ARG A 89 5.20 2.20 -18.24
CA ARG A 89 5.30 3.21 -19.32
C ARG A 89 6.64 3.96 -19.31
N CYS A 90 7.50 3.73 -18.33
CA CYS A 90 8.82 4.37 -18.27
C CYS A 90 9.77 3.63 -19.21
N ASP A 91 10.22 4.28 -20.29
CA ASP A 91 11.09 3.65 -21.31
C ASP A 91 12.54 3.47 -20.83
N ASP A 92 13.01 4.35 -19.94
CA ASP A 92 14.35 4.30 -19.38
C ASP A 92 14.46 3.20 -18.31
N GLU A 93 15.36 2.24 -18.52
CA GLU A 93 15.49 1.07 -17.65
C GLU A 93 16.02 1.43 -16.25
N GLU A 94 16.89 2.42 -16.13
CA GLU A 94 17.47 2.84 -14.85
C GLU A 94 16.42 3.58 -14.02
N ILE A 95 15.67 4.49 -14.65
CA ILE A 95 14.55 5.20 -14.01
C ILE A 95 13.46 4.20 -13.64
N ARG A 96 13.14 3.23 -14.51
CA ARG A 96 12.16 2.18 -14.20
C ARG A 96 12.56 1.40 -12.95
N ALA A 97 13.82 0.96 -12.85
CA ALA A 97 14.33 0.23 -11.69
C ALA A 97 14.32 1.07 -10.40
N LEU A 98 14.60 2.38 -10.50
CA LEU A 98 14.48 3.32 -9.38
C LEU A 98 13.02 3.44 -8.93
N LEU A 99 12.09 3.68 -9.86
CA LEU A 99 10.67 3.80 -9.56
C LEU A 99 10.07 2.50 -9.01
N ASP A 100 10.56 1.33 -9.45
CA ASP A 100 10.19 0.04 -8.87
C ASP A 100 10.56 -0.05 -7.38
N ARG A 101 11.76 0.41 -6.99
CA ARG A 101 12.16 0.47 -5.57
C ARG A 101 11.31 1.46 -4.77
N VAL A 102 10.93 2.60 -5.35
CA VAL A 102 10.01 3.54 -4.71
C VAL A 102 8.63 2.90 -4.52
N CYS A 103 8.15 2.14 -5.50
CA CYS A 103 6.89 1.40 -5.41
C CYS A 103 6.94 0.27 -4.38
N ASP A 104 8.07 -0.42 -4.25
CA ASP A 104 8.30 -1.39 -3.17
C ASP A 104 8.22 -0.72 -1.80
N LEU A 105 8.90 0.42 -1.63
CA LEU A 105 8.86 1.16 -0.36
C LEU A 105 7.44 1.65 -0.05
N HIS A 106 6.74 2.17 -1.05
CA HIS A 106 5.35 2.59 -0.90
C HIS A 106 4.46 1.44 -0.41
N VAL A 107 4.51 0.28 -1.08
CA VAL A 107 3.69 -0.88 -0.70
C VAL A 107 4.06 -1.39 0.69
N LEU A 108 5.34 -1.57 0.97
CA LEU A 108 5.77 -2.09 2.26
C LEU A 108 5.46 -1.12 3.40
N GLY A 109 5.51 0.20 3.16
CA GLY A 109 5.08 1.20 4.14
C GLY A 109 3.60 1.09 4.49
N GLN A 110 2.74 0.83 3.50
CA GLN A 110 1.31 0.56 3.73
C GLN A 110 1.09 -0.76 4.48
N LEU A 111 1.84 -1.82 4.12
CA LEU A 111 1.79 -3.10 4.84
C LEU A 111 2.30 -2.98 6.28
N GLU A 112 3.30 -2.15 6.54
CA GLU A 112 3.83 -1.88 7.87
C GLU A 112 2.80 -1.11 8.73
N ALA A 113 2.17 -0.08 8.16
CA ALA A 113 1.16 0.73 8.85
C ALA A 113 -0.06 -0.10 9.31
N ASP A 114 -0.49 -1.06 8.50
CA ASP A 114 -1.65 -1.91 8.76
C ASP A 114 -1.27 -3.37 9.09
N ARG A 115 -0.03 -3.59 9.53
CA ARG A 115 0.56 -4.92 9.73
C ARG A 115 -0.27 -5.84 10.62
N ALA A 116 -0.76 -5.31 11.74
CA ALA A 116 -1.61 -6.07 12.67
C ALA A 116 -2.90 -6.56 11.99
N TRP A 117 -3.51 -5.74 11.14
CA TRP A 117 -4.71 -6.12 10.41
C TRP A 117 -4.43 -7.29 9.45
N PHE A 118 -3.32 -7.24 8.71
CA PHE A 118 -2.94 -8.34 7.81
C PHE A 118 -2.59 -9.63 8.58
N GLU A 119 -1.99 -9.53 9.75
CA GLU A 119 -1.73 -10.68 10.64
C GLU A 119 -3.03 -11.27 11.20
N GLU A 120 -3.96 -10.44 11.69
CA GLU A 120 -5.27 -10.85 12.21
C GLU A 120 -6.11 -11.62 11.16
N HIS A 121 -5.96 -11.27 9.89
CA HIS A 121 -6.66 -11.92 8.78
C HIS A 121 -5.87 -13.09 8.17
N GLY A 122 -4.73 -13.46 8.74
CA GLY A 122 -3.90 -14.59 8.30
C GLY A 122 -3.23 -14.39 6.94
N LEU A 123 -3.12 -13.14 6.48
CA LEU A 123 -2.49 -12.78 5.21
C LEU A 123 -0.98 -12.59 5.33
N LEU A 124 -0.51 -12.18 6.51
CA LEU A 124 0.90 -12.14 6.87
C LEU A 124 1.14 -13.02 8.09
N SER A 125 2.20 -13.83 8.04
CA SER A 125 2.73 -14.49 9.24
C SER A 125 3.55 -13.50 10.07
N ALA A 126 3.75 -13.78 11.36
CA ALA A 126 4.60 -12.95 12.23
C ALA A 126 6.03 -12.79 11.68
N THR A 127 6.58 -13.83 11.03
CA THR A 127 7.89 -13.79 10.38
C THR A 127 7.90 -12.83 9.19
N ARG A 128 6.89 -12.90 8.31
CA ARG A 128 6.77 -11.99 7.17
C ARG A 128 6.50 -10.55 7.61
N ALA A 129 5.68 -10.37 8.64
CA ALA A 129 5.40 -9.08 9.25
C ALA A 129 6.69 -8.39 9.75
N LYS A 130 7.62 -9.15 10.38
CA LYS A 130 8.96 -8.65 10.72
C LYS A 130 9.81 -8.36 9.47
N SER A 131 9.72 -9.19 8.44
CA SER A 131 10.43 -8.98 7.17
C SER A 131 9.99 -7.69 6.45
N VAL A 132 8.71 -7.30 6.55
CA VAL A 132 8.23 -6.00 6.03
C VAL A 132 9.02 -4.85 6.67
N ILE A 133 9.13 -4.81 8.00
CA ILE A 133 9.86 -3.76 8.74
C ILE A 133 11.33 -3.72 8.31
N ALA A 134 11.98 -4.88 8.20
CA ALA A 134 13.37 -4.96 7.77
C ALA A 134 13.55 -4.43 6.33
N ASN A 135 12.64 -4.75 5.43
CA ASN A 135 12.69 -4.30 4.05
C ASN A 135 12.36 -2.81 3.87
N VAL A 136 11.46 -2.24 4.66
CA VAL A 136 11.24 -0.78 4.69
C VAL A 136 12.56 -0.06 5.00
N ASN A 137 13.25 -0.47 6.08
CA ASN A 137 14.53 0.13 6.44
C ASN A 137 15.61 -0.07 5.36
N ARG A 138 15.68 -1.27 4.78
CA ARG A 138 16.60 -1.56 3.66
C ARG A 138 16.35 -0.65 2.47
N LEU A 139 15.09 -0.53 2.03
CA LEU A 139 14.70 0.30 0.88
C LEU A 139 14.94 1.79 1.15
N CYS A 140 14.68 2.27 2.38
CA CYS A 140 15.06 3.63 2.77
C CYS A 140 16.58 3.86 2.63
N GLY A 141 17.40 2.88 3.02
CA GLY A 141 18.85 2.92 2.84
C GLY A 141 19.28 2.94 1.36
N GLU A 142 18.66 2.10 0.53
CA GLU A 142 18.94 2.00 -0.90
C GLU A 142 18.49 3.23 -1.70
N LEU A 143 17.38 3.85 -1.31
CA LEU A 143 16.85 5.04 -1.98
C LEU A 143 17.54 6.33 -1.52
N ARG A 144 18.16 6.33 -0.33
CA ARG A 144 18.80 7.53 0.25
C ARG A 144 19.79 8.24 -0.71
N PRO A 145 20.71 7.55 -1.42
CA PRO A 145 21.61 8.21 -2.36
C PRO A 145 20.89 8.90 -3.52
N GLN A 146 19.71 8.41 -3.91
CA GLN A 146 18.89 8.90 -5.03
C GLN A 146 17.76 9.85 -4.57
N ALA A 147 17.66 10.13 -3.25
CA ALA A 147 16.56 10.92 -2.70
C ALA A 147 16.55 12.36 -3.24
N GLY A 148 17.72 12.95 -3.48
CA GLY A 148 17.85 14.26 -4.12
C GLY A 148 17.28 14.25 -5.54
N ASP A 149 17.68 13.28 -6.36
CA ASP A 149 17.22 13.14 -7.74
C ASP A 149 15.70 12.90 -7.83
N LEU A 150 15.15 12.10 -6.91
CA LEU A 150 13.71 11.86 -6.81
C LEU A 150 12.92 13.14 -6.47
N VAL A 151 13.45 14.00 -5.61
CA VAL A 151 12.84 15.29 -5.26
C VAL A 151 13.01 16.30 -6.39
N ASP A 152 14.18 16.36 -7.01
CA ASP A 152 14.45 17.21 -8.17
C ASP A 152 13.54 16.86 -9.35
N GLY A 153 13.20 15.58 -9.51
CA GLY A 153 12.30 15.07 -10.55
C GLY A 153 10.90 15.68 -10.57
N PHE A 154 10.46 16.32 -9.47
CA PHE A 154 9.20 17.09 -9.46
C PHE A 154 9.29 18.40 -10.26
N GLY A 155 10.51 18.88 -10.57
CA GLY A 155 10.73 20.08 -11.38
C GLY A 155 10.18 21.36 -10.74
N ILE A 156 10.11 21.43 -9.41
CA ILE A 156 9.56 22.58 -8.69
C ILE A 156 10.53 23.76 -8.83
N PRO A 157 10.10 24.93 -9.35
CA PRO A 157 10.96 26.11 -9.45
C PRO A 157 11.47 26.60 -8.09
N GLU A 158 12.76 26.92 -8.00
CA GLU A 158 13.42 27.41 -6.77
C GLU A 158 12.68 28.56 -6.06
N PRO A 159 12.10 29.57 -6.75
CA PRO A 159 11.37 30.64 -6.06
C PRO A 159 10.11 30.19 -5.31
N LEU A 160 9.58 29.00 -5.63
CA LEU A 160 8.43 28.41 -4.94
C LEU A 160 8.85 27.56 -3.74
N LEU A 161 10.14 27.30 -3.58
CA LEU A 161 10.69 26.48 -2.51
C LEU A 161 10.98 27.31 -1.24
N PRO A 162 10.69 26.77 -0.04
CA PRO A 162 10.95 27.45 1.21
C PRO A 162 12.47 27.57 1.47
N PRO A 163 12.95 28.56 2.25
CA PRO A 163 14.39 28.76 2.46
C PRO A 163 15.17 27.55 2.99
N ILE A 164 14.52 26.65 3.74
CA ILE A 164 15.14 25.45 4.32
C ILE A 164 15.53 24.39 3.27
N THR A 165 14.97 24.43 2.07
CA THR A 165 15.27 23.45 1.01
C THR A 165 16.41 23.92 0.09
N ARG A 166 16.93 25.13 0.29
CA ARG A 166 18.05 25.64 -0.50
C ARG A 166 19.30 24.83 -0.19
N ARG A 167 19.93 24.28 -1.23
CA ARG A 167 21.09 23.38 -1.10
C ARG A 167 22.27 23.96 -0.31
N GLU A 168 22.41 25.28 -0.28
CA GLU A 168 23.41 26.00 0.52
C GLU A 168 23.29 25.73 2.03
N VAL A 169 22.10 25.37 2.53
CA VAL A 169 21.83 25.11 3.96
C VAL A 169 22.05 23.64 4.35
N LEU A 170 22.03 22.71 3.38
CA LEU A 170 22.13 21.27 3.63
C LEU A 170 23.57 20.73 3.64
N VAL A 171 24.55 21.53 3.20
CA VAL A 171 25.97 21.19 3.19
C VAL A 171 26.67 21.85 4.39
N THR A 172 26.25 21.52 5.61
CA THR A 172 27.13 21.66 6.78
C THR A 172 27.65 20.28 7.15
N PRO A 173 28.95 20.01 7.04
CA PRO A 173 29.52 18.71 7.41
C PRO A 173 29.41 18.53 8.92
N GLY A 174 28.74 17.45 9.33
CA GLY A 174 28.80 16.88 10.68
C GLY A 174 29.62 15.60 10.65
#